data_AF-A0A5E7AVR3-F1
#
_entry.id   AF-A0A5E7AVR3-F1
#
_cell.length_a   1.000
_cell.length_b   1.000
_cell.length_c   1.000
_cell.angle_alpha   90.00
_cell.angle_beta   90.00
_cell.angle_gamma   90.00
#
_symmetry.space_group_name_H-M   'P 1'
#
loop_
_entity.id
_entity.type
_entity.pdbx_description
1 polymer ?
#
loop_
_entity_poly.entity_id
_entity_poly.type
_entity_poly.pdbx_seq_one_letter_code
_entity_poly.pdbx_strand_id
1 'polypeptide(L)'
;MVRGPAGAGITSLLDAFVANHSTTVIVVRHDIFLSRVSLVDRVQQMVFPTSEFGWLKRVPKSLVEFVKLTNRRTIVIDDAEIIINERDSVGNIIDDMLKFAMSAAGMQVIFSTRRVPLQNEFCKIKTVQTSDISLSGALTGQNWSDLKAQFCHWSNSRYGLNIRVQDRDQFATTADELEIDRAMSLLEVLYCTELLHDQLPTAMSGARATEDLKWEVLRVLFG
;
A
#
# COMPACT_ATOMS: atom_id res chain seq x y z
N MET A 1 -4.04 10.98 -6.61
CA MET A 1 -2.84 10.14 -6.81
C MET A 1 -2.10 10.05 -5.49
N VAL A 2 -1.61 8.87 -5.14
CA VAL A 2 -0.72 8.64 -3.99
C VAL A 2 0.63 8.16 -4.54
N ARG A 3 1.73 8.74 -4.11
CA ARG A 3 3.08 8.36 -4.55
C ARG A 3 4.08 8.44 -3.41
N GLY A 4 5.23 7.79 -3.59
CA GLY A 4 6.28 7.73 -2.59
C GLY A 4 7.33 6.68 -2.97
N PRO A 5 8.45 6.60 -2.23
CA PRO A 5 9.44 5.56 -2.45
C PRO A 5 8.87 4.16 -2.12
N ALA A 6 9.57 3.12 -2.58
CA ALA A 6 9.25 1.75 -2.18
C ALA A 6 9.35 1.63 -0.64
N GLY A 7 8.41 0.91 -0.03
CA GLY A 7 8.36 0.77 1.43
C GLY A 7 7.81 1.98 2.19
N ALA A 8 7.33 3.03 1.51
CA ALA A 8 6.72 4.20 2.17
C ALA A 8 5.34 3.93 2.81
N GLY A 9 4.83 2.71 2.76
CA GLY A 9 3.54 2.34 3.35
C GLY A 9 2.31 2.74 2.53
N ILE A 10 2.44 2.96 1.21
CA ILE A 10 1.32 3.35 0.34
C ILE A 10 0.21 2.29 0.33
N THR A 11 0.56 1.01 0.14
CA THR A 11 -0.41 -0.10 0.18
C THR A 11 -1.12 -0.14 1.53
N SER A 12 -0.38 -0.05 2.64
CA SER A 12 -0.97 -0.01 4.00
C SER A 12 -1.92 1.18 4.20
N LEU A 13 -1.58 2.36 3.65
CA LEU A 13 -2.45 3.53 3.67
C LEU A 13 -3.76 3.28 2.90
N LEU A 14 -3.67 2.71 1.70
CA LEU A 14 -4.83 2.40 0.87
C LEU A 14 -5.70 1.30 1.51
N ASP A 15 -5.10 0.28 2.11
CA ASP A 15 -5.81 -0.77 2.84
C ASP A 15 -6.56 -0.19 4.05
N ALA A 16 -5.91 0.68 4.83
CA ALA A 16 -6.55 1.38 5.94
C ALA A 16 -7.71 2.27 5.47
N PHE A 17 -7.53 2.99 4.36
CA PHE A 17 -8.60 3.77 3.74
C PHE A 17 -9.78 2.88 3.32
N VAL A 18 -9.51 1.77 2.63
CA VAL A 18 -10.53 0.81 2.19
C VAL A 18 -11.27 0.20 3.37
N ALA A 19 -10.56 -0.15 4.46
CA ALA A 19 -11.18 -0.68 5.67
C ALA A 19 -12.15 0.32 6.30
N ASN A 20 -11.73 1.59 6.44
CA ASN A 20 -12.54 2.66 7.02
C ASN A 20 -13.72 3.09 6.13
N HIS A 21 -13.65 2.84 4.82
CA HIS A 21 -14.64 3.25 3.83
C HIS A 21 -15.24 2.06 3.06
N SER A 22 -15.24 0.87 3.65
CA SER A 22 -15.54 -0.41 2.97
C SER A 22 -16.90 -0.45 2.25
N THR A 23 -17.88 0.33 2.71
CA THR A 23 -19.22 0.39 2.10
C THR A 23 -19.32 1.37 0.93
N THR A 24 -18.34 2.27 0.75
CA THR A 24 -18.37 3.35 -0.26
C THR A 24 -17.29 3.22 -1.33
N VAL A 25 -16.45 2.19 -1.25
CA VAL A 25 -15.33 1.97 -2.17
C VAL A 25 -15.57 0.79 -3.11
N ILE A 26 -14.97 0.88 -4.30
CA ILE A 26 -14.78 -0.21 -5.25
C ILE A 26 -13.27 -0.43 -5.36
N VAL A 27 -12.79 -1.57 -4.88
CA VAL A 27 -11.36 -1.90 -4.91
C VAL A 27 -11.06 -2.65 -6.20
N VAL A 28 -10.14 -2.13 -7.01
CA VAL A 28 -9.67 -2.80 -8.23
C VAL A 28 -8.51 -3.71 -7.85
N ARG A 29 -8.74 -5.03 -7.92
CA ARG A 29 -7.73 -6.03 -7.57
C ARG A 29 -6.78 -6.32 -8.73
N HIS A 30 -5.57 -6.73 -8.37
CA HIS A 30 -4.51 -7.20 -9.27
C HIS A 30 -4.76 -8.61 -9.83
N ASP A 31 -6.00 -8.95 -10.16
CA ASP A 31 -6.32 -10.29 -10.64
C ASP A 31 -5.67 -10.52 -12.02
N ILE A 32 -5.24 -11.76 -12.27
CA ILE A 32 -4.65 -12.17 -13.55
C ILE A 32 -5.78 -12.24 -14.58
N PHE A 33 -5.95 -11.16 -15.36
CA PHE A 33 -6.85 -11.19 -16.50
C PHE A 33 -6.16 -11.92 -17.66
N LEU A 34 -6.72 -13.06 -18.06
CA LEU A 34 -6.28 -13.85 -19.22
C LEU A 34 -6.47 -13.09 -20.55
N SER A 35 -7.32 -12.05 -20.57
CA SER A 35 -7.64 -11.24 -21.74
C SER A 35 -7.32 -9.77 -21.53
N ARG A 36 -7.12 -9.05 -22.64
CA ARG A 36 -6.84 -7.62 -22.68
C ARG A 36 -8.11 -6.84 -22.33
N VAL A 37 -8.17 -6.28 -21.13
CA VAL A 37 -9.34 -5.53 -20.63
C VAL A 37 -8.95 -4.11 -20.21
N SER A 38 -9.78 -3.13 -20.58
CA SER A 38 -9.61 -1.73 -20.17
C SER A 38 -9.82 -1.56 -18.66
N LEU A 39 -9.43 -0.42 -18.09
CA LEU A 39 -9.71 -0.15 -16.68
C LEU A 39 -11.23 -0.07 -16.44
N VAL A 40 -12.01 0.41 -17.43
CA VAL A 40 -13.47 0.40 -17.37
C VAL A 40 -14.04 -1.01 -17.21
N ASP A 41 -13.54 -1.95 -18.00
CA ASP A 41 -13.93 -3.36 -17.90
C ASP A 41 -13.54 -3.97 -16.55
N ARG A 42 -12.37 -3.61 -16.00
CA ARG A 42 -11.92 -4.10 -14.69
C ARG A 42 -12.81 -3.61 -13.56
N VAL A 43 -13.15 -2.31 -13.53
CA VAL A 43 -14.05 -1.76 -12.51
C VAL A 43 -15.46 -2.35 -12.64
N GLN A 44 -15.96 -2.54 -13.87
CA GLN A 44 -17.23 -3.22 -14.13
C GLN A 44 -17.24 -4.62 -13.49
N GLN A 45 -16.15 -5.37 -13.60
CA GLN A 45 -16.03 -6.73 -13.07
C GLN A 45 -15.99 -6.81 -11.55
N MET A 46 -15.39 -5.82 -10.89
CA MET A 46 -15.38 -5.76 -9.43
C MET A 46 -16.80 -5.65 -8.85
N VAL A 47 -17.74 -5.14 -9.65
CA VAL A 47 -19.16 -4.99 -9.28
C VAL A 47 -20.03 -6.11 -9.86
N PHE A 48 -19.77 -6.50 -11.12
CA PHE A 48 -20.55 -7.45 -11.89
C PHE A 48 -19.64 -8.55 -12.47
N PRO A 49 -19.26 -9.57 -11.67
CA PRO A 49 -18.27 -10.58 -12.07
C PRO A 49 -18.66 -11.39 -13.31
N THR A 50 -19.95 -11.46 -13.64
CA THR A 50 -20.49 -12.22 -14.77
C THR A 50 -20.70 -11.39 -16.04
N SER A 51 -20.31 -10.11 -16.07
CA SER A 51 -20.46 -9.27 -17.27
C SER A 51 -19.54 -9.76 -18.39
N GLU A 52 -20.01 -9.80 -19.63
CA GLU A 52 -19.15 -10.09 -20.80
C GLU A 52 -18.12 -8.98 -21.04
N PHE A 53 -16.91 -9.37 -21.44
CA PHE A 53 -15.75 -8.49 -21.59
C PHE A 53 -15.55 -8.03 -23.03
N GLY A 54 -14.87 -6.90 -23.21
CA GLY A 54 -14.13 -6.75 -24.45
C GLY A 54 -13.54 -5.38 -24.72
N TRP A 55 -14.33 -4.31 -24.70
CA TRP A 55 -13.92 -3.04 -25.31
C TRP A 55 -14.78 -1.86 -24.81
N LEU A 56 -15.07 -1.77 -23.50
CA LEU A 56 -15.92 -0.69 -23.00
C LEU A 56 -15.24 0.67 -23.18
N LYS A 57 -15.70 1.42 -24.17
CA LYS A 57 -15.18 2.77 -24.47
C LYS A 57 -15.61 3.83 -23.46
N ARG A 58 -16.66 3.57 -22.66
CA ARG A 58 -17.29 4.51 -21.72
C ARG A 58 -17.79 3.75 -20.49
N VAL A 59 -17.93 4.46 -19.36
CA VAL A 59 -18.57 3.92 -18.15
C VAL A 59 -20.00 3.45 -18.50
N PRO A 60 -20.33 2.17 -18.31
CA PRO A 60 -21.64 1.65 -18.67
C PRO A 60 -22.72 2.16 -17.72
N LYS A 61 -23.96 2.27 -18.24
CA LYS A 61 -25.11 2.77 -17.46
C LYS A 61 -25.39 1.91 -16.23
N SER A 62 -25.16 0.60 -16.31
CA SER A 62 -25.31 -0.32 -15.18
C SER A 62 -24.38 0.05 -14.01
N LEU A 63 -23.13 0.41 -14.29
CA LEU A 63 -22.19 0.86 -13.27
C LEU A 63 -22.58 2.22 -12.70
N VAL A 64 -23.05 3.15 -13.53
CA VAL A 64 -23.57 4.46 -13.07
C VAL A 64 -24.75 4.25 -12.11
N GLU A 65 -25.70 3.39 -12.47
CA GLU A 65 -26.87 3.12 -11.65
C GLU A 65 -26.51 2.40 -10.34
N PHE A 66 -25.63 1.40 -10.42
CA PHE A 66 -25.10 0.73 -9.23
C PHE A 66 -24.49 1.73 -8.24
N VAL A 67 -23.67 2.66 -8.72
CA VAL A 67 -23.02 3.66 -7.86
C VAL A 67 -24.04 4.63 -7.25
N LYS A 68 -25.09 5.00 -7.99
CA LYS A 68 -26.18 5.81 -7.44
C LYS A 68 -26.97 5.09 -6.35
N LEU A 69 -27.25 3.80 -6.54
CA LEU A 69 -28.02 3.00 -5.59
C LEU A 69 -27.23 2.60 -4.34
N THR A 70 -25.93 2.32 -4.48
CA THR A 70 -25.09 1.81 -3.39
C THR A 70 -24.21 2.88 -2.74
N ASN A 71 -24.12 4.06 -3.34
CA ASN A 71 -23.20 5.13 -2.95
C ASN A 71 -21.70 4.73 -3.00
N ARG A 72 -21.35 3.63 -3.67
CA ARG A 72 -19.96 3.19 -3.88
C ARG A 72 -19.25 3.99 -4.97
N ARG A 73 -18.95 5.25 -4.67
CA ARG A 73 -18.45 6.24 -5.65
C ARG A 73 -16.93 6.27 -5.79
N THR A 74 -16.18 5.72 -4.86
CA THR A 74 -14.72 5.83 -4.83
C THR A 74 -14.06 4.56 -5.34
N ILE A 75 -13.32 4.67 -6.44
CA ILE A 75 -12.54 3.58 -7.02
C ILE A 75 -11.13 3.68 -6.46
N VAL A 76 -10.64 2.58 -5.87
CA VAL A 76 -9.28 2.50 -5.30
C VAL A 76 -8.45 1.52 -6.13
N ILE A 77 -7.29 1.97 -6.59
CA ILE A 77 -6.36 1.22 -7.43
C ILE A 77 -4.98 1.27 -6.76
N ASP A 78 -4.51 0.16 -6.21
CA ASP A 78 -3.12 0.07 -5.80
C ASP A 78 -2.24 -0.31 -7.02
N ASP A 79 -0.97 0.10 -7.01
CA ASP A 79 0.04 -0.10 -8.06
C ASP A 79 -0.53 -0.05 -9.50
N ALA A 80 -1.04 1.12 -9.92
CA ALA A 80 -1.75 1.29 -11.19
C ALA A 80 -0.94 0.83 -12.43
N GLU A 81 0.38 0.80 -12.35
CA GLU A 81 1.27 0.23 -13.35
C GLU A 81 1.02 -1.24 -13.68
N ILE A 82 0.51 -2.04 -12.74
CA ILE A 82 0.19 -3.46 -12.95
C ILE A 82 -0.99 -3.62 -13.92
N ILE A 83 -1.83 -2.58 -14.03
CA ILE A 83 -2.97 -2.55 -14.94
C ILE A 83 -2.53 -2.11 -16.35
N ILE A 84 -1.39 -1.42 -16.48
CA ILE A 84 -0.84 -0.99 -17.78
C ILE A 84 -0.24 -2.19 -18.51
N ASN A 85 -0.95 -2.71 -19.51
CA ASN A 85 -0.39 -3.69 -20.43
C ASN A 85 0.69 -3.05 -21.34
N GLU A 86 1.64 -3.85 -21.83
CA GLU A 86 2.79 -3.39 -22.67
C GLU A 86 2.40 -2.61 -23.95
N ARG A 87 1.14 -2.68 -24.40
CA ARG A 87 0.62 -1.90 -25.54
C ARG A 87 -0.27 -0.72 -25.16
N ASP A 88 -0.71 -0.64 -23.91
CA ASP A 88 -1.53 0.48 -23.46
C ASP A 88 -0.62 1.65 -23.17
N SER A 89 -0.86 2.75 -23.89
CA SER A 89 -0.19 3.99 -23.58
C SER A 89 -0.61 4.42 -22.17
N VAL A 90 0.30 5.05 -21.43
CA VAL A 90 -0.02 5.67 -20.15
C VAL A 90 -1.23 6.60 -20.26
N GLY A 91 -1.41 7.27 -21.41
CA GLY A 91 -2.58 8.09 -21.71
C GLY A 91 -3.90 7.32 -21.68
N ASN A 92 -3.93 6.06 -22.12
CA ASN A 92 -5.15 5.25 -22.12
C ASN A 92 -5.69 5.05 -20.70
N ILE A 93 -4.81 4.84 -19.71
CA ILE A 93 -5.23 4.61 -18.32
C ILE A 93 -5.76 5.90 -17.69
N ILE A 94 -5.11 7.05 -17.97
CA ILE A 94 -5.58 8.35 -17.52
C ILE A 94 -6.94 8.68 -18.15
N ASP A 95 -7.10 8.43 -19.45
CA ASP A 95 -8.37 8.60 -20.15
C ASP A 95 -9.46 7.73 -19.52
N ASP A 96 -9.16 6.49 -19.17
CA ASP A 96 -10.11 5.62 -18.46
C ASP A 96 -10.46 6.16 -17.07
N MET A 97 -9.49 6.63 -16.29
CA MET A 97 -9.73 7.28 -15.00
C MET A 97 -10.64 8.52 -15.15
N LEU A 98 -10.39 9.33 -16.18
CA LEU A 98 -11.19 10.51 -16.49
C LEU A 98 -12.62 10.15 -16.90
N LYS A 99 -12.86 9.03 -17.58
CA LYS A 99 -14.22 8.56 -17.89
C LYS A 99 -15.06 8.35 -16.63
N PHE A 100 -14.47 7.87 -15.54
CA PHE A 100 -15.16 7.73 -14.26
C PHE A 100 -15.45 9.08 -13.61
N ALA A 101 -14.45 9.95 -13.54
CA ALA A 101 -14.58 11.28 -12.96
C ALA A 101 -15.64 12.15 -13.66
N MET A 102 -15.69 12.07 -14.99
CA MET A 102 -16.66 12.79 -15.83
C MET A 102 -17.99 12.06 -16.03
N SER A 103 -18.16 10.87 -15.43
CA SER A 103 -19.41 10.11 -15.56
C SER A 103 -20.57 10.82 -14.86
N ALA A 104 -21.81 10.48 -15.23
CA ALA A 104 -23.01 11.00 -14.57
C ALA A 104 -23.15 10.60 -13.08
N ALA A 105 -22.30 9.68 -12.58
CA ALA A 105 -22.22 9.32 -11.18
C ALA A 105 -21.18 10.14 -10.39
N GLY A 106 -20.32 10.92 -11.07
CA GLY A 106 -19.27 11.73 -10.42
C GLY A 106 -18.34 10.88 -9.57
N MET A 107 -17.83 9.78 -10.10
CA MET A 107 -16.99 8.83 -9.36
C MET A 107 -15.62 9.45 -9.05
N GLN A 108 -15.02 9.05 -7.94
CA GLN A 108 -13.68 9.45 -7.54
C GLN A 108 -12.70 8.32 -7.81
N VAL A 109 -11.48 8.65 -8.25
CA VAL A 109 -10.43 7.65 -8.45
C VAL A 109 -9.24 7.99 -7.57
N ILE A 110 -8.92 7.08 -6.65
CA ILE A 110 -7.71 7.08 -5.87
C ILE A 110 -6.82 5.99 -6.47
N PHE A 111 -5.61 6.36 -6.86
CA PHE A 111 -4.64 5.41 -7.37
C PHE A 111 -3.25 5.69 -6.81
N SER A 112 -2.47 4.64 -6.60
CA SER A 112 -1.03 4.73 -6.37
C SER A 112 -0.25 4.41 -7.64
N THR A 113 0.94 5.01 -7.80
CA THR A 113 1.86 4.61 -8.86
C THR A 113 3.31 5.03 -8.59
N ARG A 114 4.25 4.22 -9.05
CA ARG A 114 5.69 4.55 -9.09
C ARG A 114 6.16 4.91 -10.51
N ARG A 115 5.32 4.74 -11.53
CA ARG A 115 5.67 5.05 -12.92
C ARG A 115 5.66 6.55 -13.18
N VAL A 116 6.85 7.12 -13.32
CA VAL A 116 7.06 8.55 -13.67
C VAL A 116 6.24 8.98 -14.90
N PRO A 117 6.14 8.21 -16.00
CA PRO A 117 5.28 8.60 -17.11
C PRO A 117 3.81 8.79 -16.71
N LEU A 118 3.26 7.94 -15.84
CA LEU A 118 1.88 8.05 -15.36
C LEU A 118 1.68 9.26 -14.45
N GLN A 119 2.65 9.53 -13.59
CA GLN A 119 2.66 10.75 -12.76
C GLN A 119 2.67 12.00 -13.63
N ASN A 120 3.49 12.02 -14.69
CA ASN A 120 3.58 13.16 -15.61
C ASN A 120 2.27 13.39 -16.38
N GLU A 121 1.61 12.33 -16.86
CA GLU A 121 0.30 12.46 -17.50
C GLU A 121 -0.78 12.93 -16.51
N PHE A 122 -0.77 12.42 -15.27
CA PHE A 122 -1.67 12.89 -14.22
C PHE A 122 -1.52 14.40 -13.96
N CYS A 123 -0.30 14.91 -13.88
CA CYS A 123 -0.03 16.34 -13.67
C CYS A 123 -0.53 17.24 -14.81
N LYS A 124 -0.80 16.70 -16.00
CA LYS A 124 -1.35 17.46 -17.15
C LYS A 124 -2.86 17.60 -17.09
N ILE A 125 -3.56 16.85 -16.23
CA ILE A 125 -5.02 16.89 -16.12
C ILE A 125 -5.47 18.25 -15.59
N LYS A 126 -6.34 18.92 -16.34
CA LYS A 126 -7.00 20.18 -15.95
C LYS A 126 -8.52 20.12 -16.00
N THR A 127 -9.07 19.01 -16.49
CA THR A 127 -10.51 18.84 -16.76
C THR A 127 -11.32 18.47 -15.53
N VAL A 128 -10.67 17.98 -14.47
CA VAL A 128 -11.29 17.59 -13.20
C VAL A 128 -10.42 18.02 -12.03
N GLN A 129 -10.99 18.06 -10.82
CA GLN A 129 -10.21 18.29 -9.61
C GLN A 129 -9.25 17.12 -9.37
N THR A 130 -7.98 17.44 -9.16
CA THR A 130 -6.92 16.48 -8.89
C THR A 130 -6.25 16.77 -7.55
N SER A 131 -5.66 15.74 -6.95
CA SER A 131 -4.86 15.87 -5.73
C SER A 131 -3.72 14.88 -5.76
N ASP A 132 -2.53 15.33 -5.39
CA ASP A 132 -1.29 14.55 -5.29
C ASP A 132 -0.88 14.45 -3.83
N ILE A 133 -0.81 13.22 -3.32
CA ILE A 133 -0.37 12.92 -1.96
C ILE A 133 0.97 12.19 -2.08
N SER A 134 2.04 12.88 -1.67
CA SER A 134 3.38 12.31 -1.63
C SER A 134 3.69 11.84 -0.21
N LEU A 135 3.94 10.55 -0.04
CA LEU A 135 4.50 9.98 1.18
C LEU A 135 6.03 10.05 1.08
N SER A 136 6.68 10.63 2.08
CA SER A 136 8.15 10.66 2.16
C SER A 136 8.72 9.27 2.50
N GLY A 137 7.95 8.44 3.21
CA GLY A 137 8.43 7.19 3.78
C GLY A 137 9.34 7.40 5.00
N ALA A 138 9.55 8.66 5.42
CA ALA A 138 10.39 9.03 6.56
C ALA A 138 9.58 8.96 7.88
N LEU A 139 10.21 8.41 8.91
CA LEU A 139 9.69 8.42 10.28
C LEU A 139 10.41 9.48 11.11
N THR A 140 9.61 10.22 11.89
CA THR A 140 10.10 11.02 13.00
C THR A 140 10.32 10.12 14.22
N GLY A 141 11.10 10.59 15.21
CA GLY A 141 11.32 9.84 16.45
C GLY A 141 10.02 9.53 17.21
N GLN A 142 9.01 10.40 17.14
CA GLN A 142 7.69 10.13 17.73
C GLN A 142 6.97 9.00 16.99
N ASN A 143 6.97 9.04 15.65
CA ASN A 143 6.32 8.02 14.83
C ASN A 143 6.99 6.64 14.98
N TRP A 144 8.30 6.60 15.28
CA TRP A 144 9.03 5.36 15.54
C TRP A 144 8.50 4.63 16.78
N SER A 145 8.36 5.33 17.91
CA SER A 145 7.85 4.75 19.15
C SER A 145 6.44 4.18 18.98
N ASP A 146 5.58 4.92 18.27
CA ASP A 146 4.21 4.50 17.98
C ASP A 146 4.18 3.27 17.04
N LEU A 147 5.05 3.24 16.02
CA LEU A 147 5.19 2.11 15.10
C LEU A 147 5.68 0.85 15.85
N LYS A 148 6.69 0.98 16.70
CA LYS A 148 7.22 -0.11 17.52
C LYS A 148 6.13 -0.72 18.42
N ALA A 149 5.37 0.13 19.11
CA ALA A 149 4.30 -0.31 19.99
C ALA A 149 3.21 -1.07 19.20
N GLN A 150 2.80 -0.53 18.05
CA GLN A 150 1.81 -1.17 17.17
C GLN A 150 2.32 -2.51 16.62
N PHE A 151 3.56 -2.57 16.17
CA PHE A 151 4.19 -3.79 15.67
C PHE A 151 4.21 -4.89 16.74
N CYS A 152 4.69 -4.56 17.95
CA CYS A 152 4.75 -5.53 19.05
C CYS A 152 3.34 -6.00 19.45
N HIS A 153 2.37 -5.09 19.53
CA HIS A 153 0.99 -5.43 19.84
C HIS A 153 0.38 -6.38 18.81
N TRP A 154 0.57 -6.07 17.51
CA TRP A 154 0.08 -6.91 16.42
C TRP A 154 0.73 -8.29 16.43
N SER A 155 2.05 -8.37 16.55
CA SER A 155 2.80 -9.64 16.58
C SER A 155 2.40 -10.50 17.78
N ASN A 156 2.32 -9.91 18.97
CA ASN A 156 1.88 -10.62 20.18
C ASN A 156 0.46 -11.17 20.02
N SER A 157 -0.46 -10.36 19.50
CA SER A 157 -1.85 -10.76 19.26
C SER A 157 -1.96 -11.88 18.22
N ARG A 158 -1.15 -11.81 17.15
CA ARG A 158 -1.16 -12.77 16.04
C ARG A 158 -0.63 -14.15 16.44
N TYR A 159 0.36 -14.19 17.34
CA TYR A 159 1.06 -15.42 17.73
C TYR A 159 0.74 -15.88 19.16
N GLY A 160 -0.12 -15.16 19.90
CA GLY A 160 -0.44 -15.49 21.29
C GLY A 160 0.74 -15.33 22.24
N LEU A 161 1.61 -14.35 21.95
CA LEU A 161 2.84 -14.07 22.70
C LEU A 161 2.67 -12.84 23.61
N ASN A 162 3.61 -12.62 24.52
CA ASN A 162 3.66 -11.44 25.38
C ASN A 162 5.09 -10.89 25.48
N ILE A 163 5.71 -10.68 24.32
CA ILE A 163 7.07 -10.17 24.18
C ILE A 163 7.06 -8.66 24.37
N ARG A 164 8.03 -8.16 25.15
CA ARG A 164 8.27 -6.73 25.34
C ARG A 164 9.64 -6.37 24.81
N VAL A 165 9.68 -5.64 23.70
CA VAL A 165 10.94 -5.12 23.15
C VAL A 165 11.39 -3.93 23.98
N GLN A 166 12.56 -4.02 24.62
CA GLN A 166 13.06 -2.97 25.51
C GLN A 166 13.28 -1.64 24.80
N ASP A 167 13.08 -0.50 25.47
CA ASP A 167 13.29 0.85 24.93
C ASP A 167 14.77 1.25 24.78
N ARG A 168 15.70 0.30 24.95
CA ARG A 168 17.15 0.56 24.89
C ARG A 168 17.67 0.65 23.45
N ASP A 169 16.80 0.85 22.48
CA ASP A 169 17.17 1.03 21.08
C ASP A 169 17.79 2.42 20.89
N GLN A 170 19.10 2.51 21.11
CA GLN A 170 19.89 3.72 20.76
C GLN A 170 19.87 4.00 19.24
N PHE A 171 19.34 3.07 18.45
CA PHE A 171 19.20 3.16 16.99
C PHE A 171 18.33 4.33 16.52
N ALA A 172 17.38 4.79 17.34
CA ALA A 172 16.52 5.93 17.00
C ALA A 172 17.15 7.30 17.33
N THR A 173 18.29 7.33 18.04
CA THR A 173 18.91 8.57 18.53
C THR A 173 20.10 9.07 17.70
N THR A 174 20.58 8.30 16.72
CA THR A 174 21.74 8.66 15.90
C THR A 174 21.36 8.82 14.43
N ALA A 175 20.96 10.05 14.10
CA ALA A 175 20.96 10.69 12.78
C ALA A 175 19.95 10.20 11.71
N ASP A 176 19.25 11.20 11.16
CA ASP A 176 18.46 11.22 9.93
C ASP A 176 17.16 10.39 9.90
N GLU A 177 16.18 10.91 9.15
CA GLU A 177 14.87 10.31 8.90
C GLU A 177 14.98 8.79 8.66
N LEU A 178 14.39 7.98 9.54
CA LEU A 178 14.38 6.53 9.38
C LEU A 178 13.30 6.15 8.37
N GLU A 179 13.70 5.54 7.25
CA GLU A 179 12.75 5.03 6.26
C GLU A 179 11.90 3.89 6.87
N ILE A 180 10.58 3.89 6.62
CA ILE A 180 9.63 2.89 7.13
C ILE A 180 10.10 1.45 6.81
N ASP A 181 10.64 1.20 5.63
CA ASP A 181 11.13 -0.13 5.23
C ASP A 181 12.26 -0.65 6.13
N ARG A 182 13.23 0.24 6.41
CA ARG A 182 14.34 -0.05 7.31
C ARG A 182 13.86 -0.20 8.75
N ALA A 183 12.91 0.63 9.15
CA ALA A 183 12.27 0.58 10.45
C ALA A 183 11.57 -0.76 10.70
N MET A 184 10.79 -1.23 9.73
CA MET A 184 10.09 -2.52 9.81
C MET A 184 11.06 -3.69 9.88
N SER A 185 12.09 -3.69 9.02
CA SER A 185 13.15 -4.71 9.05
C SER A 185 13.87 -4.74 10.41
N LEU A 186 14.14 -3.58 11.00
CA LEU A 186 14.75 -3.48 12.33
C LEU A 186 13.83 -4.03 13.42
N LEU A 187 12.53 -3.67 13.39
CA LEU A 187 11.55 -4.16 14.35
C LEU A 187 11.40 -5.67 14.32
N GLU A 188 11.42 -6.29 13.13
CA GLU A 188 11.42 -7.74 12.99
C GLU A 188 12.62 -8.39 13.69
N VAL A 189 13.83 -7.86 13.47
CA VAL A 189 15.05 -8.40 14.10
C VAL A 189 15.01 -8.21 15.62
N LEU A 190 14.59 -7.03 16.10
CA LEU A 190 14.49 -6.75 17.54
C LEU A 190 13.46 -7.66 18.22
N TYR A 191 12.29 -7.83 17.60
CA TYR A 191 11.24 -8.71 18.13
C TYR A 191 11.69 -10.18 18.14
N CYS A 192 12.36 -10.65 17.09
CA CYS A 192 12.93 -11.99 17.04
C CYS A 192 14.05 -12.19 18.07
N THR A 193 14.87 -11.17 18.32
CA THR A 193 15.91 -11.21 19.36
C THR A 193 15.29 -11.46 20.73
N GLU A 194 14.22 -10.73 21.07
CA GLU A 194 13.51 -10.91 22.34
C GLU A 194 12.77 -12.25 22.40
N LEU A 195 12.23 -12.74 21.28
CA LEU A 195 11.62 -14.06 21.18
C LEU A 195 12.65 -15.18 21.47
N LEU A 196 13.88 -15.02 20.99
CA LEU A 196 14.95 -16.00 21.06
C LEU A 196 15.94 -15.73 22.20
N HIS A 197 15.59 -14.88 23.15
CA HIS A 197 16.50 -14.38 24.19
C HIS A 197 17.29 -15.52 24.87
N ASP A 198 16.63 -16.62 25.21
CA ASP A 198 17.25 -17.75 25.92
C ASP A 198 18.15 -18.64 25.04
N GLN A 199 18.06 -18.48 23.71
CA GLN A 199 18.86 -19.22 22.73
C GLN A 199 20.03 -18.38 22.20
N LEU A 200 20.04 -17.08 22.50
CA LEU A 200 21.10 -16.17 22.10
C LEU A 200 22.20 -16.10 23.17
N PRO A 201 23.48 -15.98 22.77
CA PRO A 201 24.59 -15.84 23.72
C PRO A 201 24.39 -14.67 24.71
N THR A 202 24.57 -14.89 26.01
CA THR A 202 24.32 -13.90 27.08
C THR A 202 25.21 -12.65 26.97
N ALA A 203 26.29 -12.70 26.19
CA ALA A 203 27.18 -11.56 25.90
C ALA A 203 26.58 -10.52 24.93
N MET A 204 25.30 -10.65 24.56
CA MET A 204 24.64 -9.84 23.55
C MET A 204 23.91 -8.60 24.07
N SER A 205 23.93 -8.32 25.38
CA SER A 205 23.31 -7.11 25.97
C SER A 205 24.08 -5.79 25.76
N GLY A 206 24.80 -5.66 24.63
CA GLY A 206 25.51 -4.43 24.23
C GLY A 206 25.08 -3.97 22.84
N ALA A 207 25.23 -2.66 22.58
CA ALA A 207 24.91 -2.04 21.29
C ALA A 207 25.77 -2.62 20.16
N ARG A 208 25.28 -3.68 19.50
CA ARG A 208 25.84 -4.19 18.24
C ARG A 208 25.25 -3.43 17.05
N ALA A 209 25.96 -3.45 15.93
CA ALA A 209 25.37 -3.03 14.66
C ALA A 209 24.21 -3.97 14.29
N THR A 210 23.14 -3.44 13.70
CA THR A 210 21.92 -4.18 13.32
C THR A 210 22.22 -5.45 12.51
N GLU A 211 23.28 -5.44 11.70
CA GLU A 211 23.67 -6.59 10.87
C GLU A 211 24.18 -7.77 11.70
N ASP A 212 24.92 -7.52 12.77
CA ASP A 212 25.40 -8.59 13.66
C ASP A 212 24.22 -9.26 14.38
N LEU A 213 23.23 -8.46 14.79
CA LEU A 213 22.02 -8.96 15.44
C LEU A 213 21.19 -9.81 14.46
N LYS A 214 21.04 -9.32 13.22
CA LYS A 214 20.33 -10.04 12.16
C LYS A 214 21.00 -11.37 11.84
N TRP A 215 22.33 -11.41 11.72
CA TRP A 215 23.06 -12.65 11.44
C TRP A 215 22.85 -13.70 12.54
N GLU A 216 22.89 -13.29 13.80
CA GLU A 216 22.69 -14.18 14.95
C GLU A 216 21.27 -14.75 14.99
N VAL A 217 20.25 -13.92 14.78
CA VAL A 217 18.85 -14.37 14.68
C VAL A 217 18.70 -15.39 13.55
N LEU A 218 19.27 -15.11 12.36
CA LEU A 218 19.20 -16.03 11.23
C LEU A 218 19.94 -17.35 11.51
N ARG A 219 21.08 -17.30 12.19
CA ARG A 219 21.84 -18.50 12.59
C ARG A 219 21.02 -19.40 13.50
N VAL A 220 20.31 -18.84 14.49
CA VAL A 220 19.49 -19.63 15.41
C VAL A 220 18.22 -20.17 14.73
N LEU A 221 17.63 -19.41 13.81
CA LEU A 221 16.40 -19.83 13.12
C LEU A 221 16.64 -20.91 12.04
N PHE A 222 17.82 -20.93 11.40
CA PHE A 222 18.09 -21.76 10.22
C PHE A 222 19.34 -22.63 10.30
N GLY A 223 20.13 -22.56 11.38
CA GLY A 223 21.28 -23.43 11.66
C GLY A 223 20.91 -24.65 12.47
#